data_AF-A0A1Z4BXP5-F1
#
_entry.id   AF-A0A1Z4BXP5-F1
#
_cell.length_a   1.000
_cell.length_b   1.000
_cell.length_c   1.000
_cell.angle_alpha   90.00
_cell.angle_beta   90.00
_cell.angle_gamma   90.00
#
_symmetry.space_group_name_H-M   'P 1'
#
loop_
_entity.id
_entity.type
_entity.pdbx_description
1 polymer ?
#
loop_
_entity_poly.entity_id
_entity_poly.type
_entity_poly.pdbx_seq_one_letter_code
_entity_poly.pdbx_strand_id
1 'polypeptide(L)'
;MFDLFIDFSVTLTGFSTFRLQGTGMAAPYFETVQKIIGPATLDELLLQYQAIVATANGDAATLDNLLRNTIFNDPKFGPVTRNIIKLWFVGTWYQLPKDWWGAYGTGEQGDSFVVSPAAYTEGLLWPTVGVTPAGAKAPGYDSWVNAPVFS
;
A
#
# COMPACT_ATOMS: atom_id res chain seq x y z
N MET A 1 14.50 -6.32 -0.59
CA MET A 1 13.40 -5.96 0.32
C MET A 1 12.71 -4.67 -0.07
N PHE A 2 13.47 -3.61 -0.40
CA PHE A 2 12.91 -2.36 -0.91
C PHE A 2 11.99 -2.56 -2.14
N ASP A 3 12.44 -3.30 -3.15
CA ASP A 3 11.61 -3.56 -4.35
C ASP A 3 10.29 -4.25 -4.00
N LEU A 4 10.33 -5.23 -3.09
CA LEU A 4 9.16 -5.95 -2.62
C LEU A 4 8.21 -5.05 -1.82
N PHE A 5 8.73 -4.06 -1.09
CA PHE A 5 7.93 -3.02 -0.45
C PHE A 5 7.21 -2.14 -1.48
N ILE A 6 7.86 -1.84 -2.61
CA ILE A 6 7.24 -1.09 -3.69
C ILE A 6 6.15 -1.92 -4.37
N ASP A 7 6.42 -3.19 -4.68
CA ASP A 7 5.40 -4.10 -5.24
C ASP A 7 4.20 -4.27 -4.31
N PHE A 8 4.46 -4.38 -3.01
CA PHE A 8 3.40 -4.41 -2.00
C PHE A 8 2.60 -3.10 -1.99
N SER A 9 3.28 -1.95 -2.02
CA SER A 9 2.64 -0.63 -2.07
C SER A 9 1.82 -0.41 -3.34
N VAL A 10 2.26 -0.92 -4.49
CA VAL A 10 1.50 -0.93 -5.75
C VAL A 10 0.20 -1.69 -5.55
N THR A 11 0.26 -2.90 -4.99
CA THR A 11 -0.93 -3.73 -4.72
C THR A 11 -1.89 -3.06 -3.75
N LEU A 12 -1.38 -2.40 -2.69
CA LEU A 12 -2.21 -1.73 -1.69
C LEU A 12 -2.91 -0.46 -2.19
N THR A 13 -2.28 0.27 -3.11
CA THR A 13 -2.75 1.60 -3.54
C THR A 13 -3.38 1.60 -4.93
N GLY A 14 -3.08 0.62 -5.76
CA GLY A 14 -3.42 0.59 -7.18
C GLY A 14 -2.56 1.53 -8.05
N PHE A 15 -1.56 2.22 -7.48
CA PHE A 15 -0.65 3.08 -8.24
C PHE A 15 0.45 2.26 -8.91
N SER A 16 0.96 2.74 -10.04
CA SER A 16 2.09 2.10 -10.71
C SER A 16 3.41 2.32 -9.95
N THR A 17 4.36 1.39 -10.12
CA THR A 17 5.74 1.51 -9.61
C THR A 17 6.37 2.85 -9.98
N PHE A 18 6.23 3.27 -11.25
CA PHE A 18 6.73 4.55 -11.75
C PHE A 18 6.14 5.73 -10.98
N ARG A 19 4.82 5.72 -10.73
CA ARG A 19 4.16 6.77 -9.94
C ARG A 19 4.68 6.81 -8.51
N LEU A 20 4.76 5.67 -7.84
CA LEU A 20 5.23 5.59 -6.45
C LEU A 20 6.67 6.06 -6.30
N GLN A 21 7.56 5.65 -7.21
CA GLN A 21 8.97 6.04 -7.18
C GLN A 21 9.15 7.52 -7.57
N GLY A 22 8.39 8.02 -8.54
CA GLY A 22 8.42 9.43 -8.98
C GLY A 22 8.04 10.43 -7.90
N THR A 23 7.40 9.99 -6.80
CA THR A 23 7.11 10.84 -5.64
C THR A 23 8.34 11.24 -4.84
N GLY A 24 9.44 10.49 -4.96
CA GLY A 24 10.60 10.58 -4.06
C GLY A 24 10.35 10.05 -2.64
N MET A 25 9.12 9.62 -2.30
CA MET A 25 8.74 9.18 -0.95
C MET A 25 8.89 7.68 -0.70
N ALA A 26 9.16 6.90 -1.76
CA ALA A 26 9.38 5.46 -1.69
C ALA A 26 10.42 5.06 -0.61
N ALA A 27 11.62 5.64 -0.65
CA ALA A 27 12.67 5.39 0.32
C ALA A 27 12.33 5.92 1.73
N PRO A 28 11.91 7.19 1.91
CA PRO A 28 11.48 7.70 3.22
C PRO A 28 10.39 6.85 3.89
N TYR A 29 9.41 6.36 3.13
CA TYR A 29 8.35 5.51 3.69
C TYR A 29 8.87 4.13 4.06
N PHE A 30 9.69 3.51 3.23
CA PHE A 30 10.33 2.23 3.56
C PHE A 30 11.17 2.34 4.84
N GLU A 31 12.04 3.34 4.91
CA GLU A 31 12.90 3.59 6.08
C GLU A 31 12.08 3.89 7.34
N THR A 32 11.01 4.68 7.21
CA THR A 32 10.11 4.97 8.33
C THR A 32 9.47 3.70 8.88
N VAL A 33 8.90 2.87 8.00
CA VAL A 33 8.27 1.61 8.40
C VAL A 33 9.31 0.71 9.07
N GLN A 34 10.46 0.52 8.44
CA GLN A 34 11.55 -0.31 8.97
C GLN A 34 12.04 0.17 10.33
N LYS A 35 12.17 1.49 10.53
CA LYS A 35 12.59 2.09 11.81
C LYS A 35 11.60 1.81 12.93
N ILE A 36 10.30 1.83 12.65
CA ILE A 36 9.25 1.74 13.68
C ILE A 36 8.96 0.28 14.05
N ILE A 37 8.75 -0.59 13.06
CA ILE A 37 8.36 -1.99 13.31
C ILE A 37 9.55 -2.95 13.36
N GLY A 38 10.74 -2.45 13.01
CA GLY A 38 11.96 -3.23 12.89
C GLY A 38 12.08 -3.95 11.55
N PRO A 39 13.32 -4.21 11.08
CA PRO A 39 13.57 -4.90 9.82
C PRO A 39 12.99 -6.31 9.78
N ALA A 40 13.11 -7.08 10.87
CA ALA A 40 12.60 -8.46 10.91
C ALA A 40 11.08 -8.54 10.66
N THR A 41 10.30 -7.66 11.30
CA THR A 41 8.84 -7.62 11.13
C THR A 41 8.45 -7.18 9.72
N LEU A 42 9.18 -6.22 9.14
CA LEU A 42 8.93 -5.75 7.78
C LEU A 42 9.28 -6.84 6.75
N ASP A 43 10.40 -7.52 6.93
CA ASP A 43 10.83 -8.62 6.08
C ASP A 43 9.82 -9.76 6.11
N GLU A 44 9.32 -10.12 7.28
CA GLU A 44 8.29 -11.17 7.45
C GLU A 44 6.99 -10.82 6.72
N LEU A 45 6.51 -9.57 6.87
CA LEU A 45 5.34 -9.06 6.14
C LEU A 45 5.52 -9.17 4.63
N LEU A 46 6.66 -8.70 4.12
CA LEU A 46 6.93 -8.64 2.68
C LEU A 46 7.14 -10.04 2.09
N LEU A 47 7.80 -10.95 2.81
CA LEU A 47 7.93 -12.35 2.40
C LEU A 47 6.58 -13.07 2.41
N GLN A 48 5.71 -12.78 3.38
CA GLN A 48 4.35 -13.32 3.37
C GLN A 48 3.55 -12.80 2.17
N TYR A 49 3.68 -11.53 1.84
CA TYR A 49 3.10 -10.97 0.61
C TYR A 49 3.62 -11.70 -0.65
N GLN A 50 4.93 -11.92 -0.75
CA GLN A 50 5.52 -12.64 -1.88
C GLN A 50 4.96 -14.06 -2.02
N ALA A 51 4.79 -14.78 -0.90
CA ALA A 51 4.21 -16.12 -0.89
C ALA A 51 2.73 -16.10 -1.33
N ILE A 52 1.97 -15.09 -0.93
CA ILE A 52 0.58 -14.89 -1.37
C ILE A 52 0.51 -14.67 -2.87
N VAL A 53 1.35 -13.79 -3.42
CA VAL A 53 1.40 -13.51 -4.86
C VAL A 53 1.73 -14.78 -5.66
N ALA A 54 2.72 -15.54 -5.20
CA ALA A 54 3.07 -16.82 -5.81
C ALA A 54 1.89 -17.82 -5.76
N THR A 55 1.17 -17.88 -4.64
CA THR A 55 0.01 -18.76 -4.46
C THR A 55 -1.17 -18.35 -5.34
N ALA A 56 -1.43 -17.05 -5.46
CA ALA A 56 -2.51 -16.52 -6.29
C ALA A 56 -2.26 -16.75 -7.79
N ASN A 57 -0.98 -16.83 -8.20
CA ASN A 57 -0.58 -17.17 -9.57
C ASN A 57 -1.29 -16.33 -10.66
N GLY A 58 -1.45 -15.03 -10.40
CA GLY A 58 -2.11 -14.08 -11.29
C GLY A 58 -3.63 -14.00 -11.18
N ASP A 59 -4.28 -14.82 -10.34
CA ASP A 59 -5.71 -14.68 -10.06
C ASP A 59 -5.99 -13.56 -9.05
N ALA A 60 -6.65 -12.49 -9.51
CA ALA A 60 -6.93 -11.31 -8.70
C ALA A 60 -7.89 -11.61 -7.53
N ALA A 61 -8.88 -12.49 -7.73
CA ALA A 61 -9.83 -12.83 -6.68
C ALA A 61 -9.17 -13.65 -5.56
N THR A 62 -8.31 -14.59 -5.92
CA THR A 62 -7.51 -15.35 -4.94
C THR A 62 -6.52 -14.43 -4.22
N LEU A 63 -5.86 -13.52 -4.92
CA LEU A 63 -4.95 -12.54 -4.31
C LEU A 63 -5.67 -11.70 -3.25
N ASP A 64 -6.82 -11.10 -3.59
CA ASP A 64 -7.62 -10.28 -2.66
C ASP A 64 -8.04 -11.08 -1.42
N ASN A 65 -8.60 -12.28 -1.63
CA ASN A 65 -9.00 -13.16 -0.54
C ASN A 65 -7.85 -13.54 0.39
N LEU A 66 -6.67 -13.86 -0.17
CA LEU A 66 -5.49 -14.20 0.62
C LEU A 66 -5.00 -12.98 1.40
N LEU A 67 -4.80 -11.82 0.75
CA LEU A 67 -4.38 -10.59 1.42
C LEU A 67 -5.31 -10.22 2.58
N ARG A 68 -6.62 -10.31 2.36
CA ARG A 68 -7.63 -10.03 3.38
C ARG A 68 -7.46 -10.92 4.60
N ASN A 69 -7.30 -12.22 4.37
CA ASN A 69 -7.31 -13.21 5.44
C ASN A 69 -5.97 -13.37 6.16
N THR A 70 -4.84 -13.13 5.48
CA THR A 70 -3.51 -13.42 6.03
C THR A 70 -2.71 -12.18 6.42
N ILE A 71 -2.98 -11.01 5.82
CA ILE A 71 -2.27 -9.76 6.12
C ILE A 71 -3.22 -8.78 6.83
N PHE A 72 -4.38 -8.46 6.27
CA PHE A 72 -5.26 -7.42 6.83
C PHE A 72 -5.94 -7.82 8.14
N ASN A 73 -6.28 -9.10 8.28
CA ASN A 73 -6.88 -9.67 9.48
C ASN A 73 -5.85 -10.14 10.52
N ASP A 74 -4.57 -10.15 10.16
CA ASP A 74 -3.52 -10.53 11.08
C ASP A 74 -3.26 -9.41 12.11
N PRO A 75 -3.19 -9.72 13.41
CA PRO A 75 -3.01 -8.72 14.46
C PRO A 75 -1.62 -8.03 14.42
N LYS A 76 -0.60 -8.69 13.88
CA LYS A 76 0.76 -8.15 13.72
C LYS A 76 0.87 -7.32 12.44
N PHE A 77 0.33 -7.78 11.32
CA PHE A 77 0.50 -7.12 10.03
C PHE A 77 -0.59 -6.12 9.68
N GLY A 78 -1.83 -6.39 10.04
CA GLY A 78 -2.97 -5.56 9.67
C GLY A 78 -2.81 -4.10 10.08
N PRO A 79 -2.41 -3.77 11.33
CA PRO A 79 -2.17 -2.38 11.74
C PRO A 79 -1.05 -1.69 10.94
N VAL A 80 0.03 -2.43 10.61
CA VAL A 80 1.17 -1.91 9.84
C VAL A 80 0.76 -1.63 8.40
N THR A 81 0.09 -2.58 7.73
CA THR A 81 -0.38 -2.44 6.36
C THR A 81 -1.30 -1.23 6.18
N ARG A 82 -2.24 -1.02 7.11
CA ARG A 82 -3.11 0.16 7.09
C ARG A 82 -2.32 1.47 7.26
N ASN A 83 -1.24 1.46 8.05
CA ASN A 83 -0.38 2.64 8.17
C ASN A 83 0.45 2.91 6.91
N ILE A 84 0.93 1.87 6.21
CA ILE A 84 1.59 2.03 4.91
C ILE A 84 0.64 2.68 3.90
N ILE A 85 -0.63 2.27 3.86
CA ILE A 85 -1.66 2.93 3.04
C ILE A 85 -1.77 4.41 3.42
N LYS A 86 -1.86 4.74 4.72
CA LYS A 86 -1.96 6.13 5.19
C LYS A 86 -0.71 6.95 4.84
N LEU A 87 0.49 6.38 4.85
CA LEU A 87 1.68 7.08 4.37
C LEU A 87 1.51 7.51 2.91
N TRP A 88 1.04 6.61 2.04
CA TRP A 88 0.83 6.92 0.63
C TRP A 88 -0.25 7.96 0.37
N PHE A 89 -1.35 7.94 1.13
CA PHE A 89 -2.47 8.86 0.91
C PHE A 89 -2.35 10.19 1.67
N VAL A 90 -1.82 10.19 2.90
CA VAL A 90 -1.82 11.37 3.79
C VAL A 90 -0.45 11.70 4.39
N GLY A 91 0.63 11.04 3.95
CA GLY A 91 2.01 11.36 4.36
C GLY A 91 2.31 11.24 5.86
N THR A 92 1.41 10.61 6.61
CA THR A 92 1.42 10.59 8.08
C THR A 92 1.47 9.16 8.57
N TRP A 93 2.42 8.89 9.46
CA TRP A 93 2.44 7.67 10.25
C TRP A 93 1.54 7.85 11.46
N TYR A 94 0.64 6.90 11.70
CA TYR A 94 -0.19 6.89 12.89
C TYR A 94 0.34 5.86 13.87
N GLN A 95 0.38 6.21 15.15
CA GLN A 95 0.77 5.30 16.21
C GLN A 95 0.02 3.96 16.10
N LEU A 96 0.76 2.86 16.27
CA LEU A 96 0.16 1.53 16.30
C LEU A 96 -0.61 1.32 17.62
N PRO A 97 -1.62 0.42 17.64
CA PRO A 97 -2.37 0.12 18.85
C PRO A 97 -1.45 -0.25 20.01
N LYS A 98 -1.82 0.13 21.24
CA LYS A 98 -1.03 -0.20 22.44
C LYS A 98 -0.76 -1.70 22.58
N ASP A 99 -1.76 -2.53 22.32
CA ASP A 99 -1.65 -3.99 22.42
C ASP A 99 -0.69 -4.55 21.36
N TRP A 100 -0.54 -3.87 20.22
CA TRP A 100 0.45 -4.24 19.20
C TRP A 100 1.87 -4.09 19.76
N TRP A 101 2.16 -2.99 20.45
CA TRP A 101 3.47 -2.76 21.08
C TRP A 101 3.77 -3.80 22.16
N GLY A 102 2.77 -4.16 22.98
CA GLY A 102 2.92 -5.20 23.99
C GLY A 102 3.21 -6.59 23.43
N ALA A 103 2.75 -6.89 22.21
CA ALA A 103 2.87 -8.21 21.59
C ALA A 103 4.03 -8.33 20.59
N TYR A 104 4.35 -7.27 19.84
CA TYR A 104 5.23 -7.33 18.67
C TYR A 104 6.29 -6.21 18.64
N GLY A 105 6.15 -5.18 19.47
CA GLY A 105 7.06 -4.05 19.49
C GLY A 105 8.42 -4.42 20.09
N THR A 106 9.50 -3.87 19.51
CA THR A 106 10.88 -4.05 20.02
C THR A 106 11.44 -2.81 20.71
N GLY A 107 10.64 -1.75 20.84
CA GLY A 107 11.03 -0.47 21.41
C GLY A 107 9.86 0.26 22.08
N GLU A 108 10.04 1.56 22.31
CA GLU A 108 9.01 2.40 22.91
C GLU A 108 7.86 2.67 21.92
N GLN A 109 6.65 2.79 22.46
CA GLN A 109 5.49 3.20 21.69
C GLN A 109 5.74 4.58 21.07
N GLY A 110 5.87 4.62 19.75
CA GLY A 110 6.01 5.86 19.00
C GLY A 110 4.67 6.60 18.82
N ASP A 111 4.72 7.93 18.84
CA ASP A 111 3.60 8.80 18.52
C ASP A 111 3.29 8.83 17.00
N SER A 112 2.18 9.49 16.65
CA SER A 112 1.88 9.80 15.24
C SER A 112 2.72 10.99 14.79
N PHE A 113 3.26 10.95 13.56
CA PHE A 113 4.06 12.03 13.02
C PHE A 113 3.95 12.12 11.50
N VAL A 114 4.14 13.33 10.98
CA VAL A 114 4.19 13.59 9.54
C VAL A 114 5.56 13.18 9.02
N VAL A 115 5.59 12.26 8.07
CA VAL A 115 6.82 11.83 7.37
C VAL A 115 7.10 12.74 6.20
N SER A 116 6.04 13.14 5.50
CA SER A 116 6.11 14.05 4.37
C SER A 116 4.96 15.06 4.41
N PRO A 117 5.24 16.36 4.46
CA PRO A 117 4.22 17.39 4.28
C PRO A 117 3.73 17.47 2.83
N ALA A 118 4.43 16.83 1.89
CA ALA A 118 4.00 16.67 0.49
C ALA A 118 2.94 15.57 0.32
N ALA A 119 2.19 15.24 1.38
CA ALA A 119 1.03 14.37 1.33
C ALA A 119 0.16 14.78 0.13
N TYR A 120 0.03 13.84 -0.81
CA TYR A 120 -0.33 14.04 -2.21
C TYR A 120 -1.49 15.03 -2.39
N THR A 121 -1.18 16.30 -2.69
CA THR A 121 -2.14 17.31 -3.15
C THR A 121 -2.61 17.04 -4.59
N GLU A 122 -1.94 16.13 -5.30
CA GLU A 122 -2.14 15.82 -6.72
C GLU A 122 -2.87 14.49 -6.96
N GLY A 123 -4.06 14.30 -6.36
CA GLY A 123 -5.03 13.35 -6.94
C GLY A 123 -5.81 12.46 -5.97
N LEU A 124 -6.73 13.06 -5.23
CA LEU A 124 -8.07 12.48 -5.06
C LEU A 124 -8.81 12.56 -6.39
N LEU A 125 -8.35 11.80 -7.41
CA LEU A 125 -9.19 11.42 -8.53
C LEU A 125 -9.54 9.96 -8.32
N TRP A 126 -10.60 9.75 -7.56
CA TRP A 126 -11.33 8.49 -7.57
C TRP A 126 -11.83 8.25 -9.00
N PRO A 127 -11.83 6.99 -9.41
CA PRO A 127 -13.12 6.43 -9.77
C PRO A 127 -13.47 5.39 -8.71
N THR A 128 -14.56 5.64 -7.99
CA THR A 128 -15.35 4.57 -7.39
C THR A 128 -15.61 3.52 -8.48
N VAL A 129 -14.98 2.36 -8.39
CA VAL A 129 -15.38 1.21 -9.21
C VAL A 129 -15.33 -0.02 -8.33
N GLY A 130 -16.47 -0.30 -7.70
CA GLY A 130 -16.79 -1.66 -7.29
C GLY A 130 -17.05 -2.50 -8.53
N VAL A 131 -16.01 -3.01 -9.17
CA VAL A 131 -16.06 -4.20 -10.02
C VAL A 131 -14.62 -4.64 -10.31
N THR A 132 -14.26 -5.86 -9.91
CA THR A 132 -13.19 -6.59 -10.61
C THR A 132 -13.60 -6.78 -12.07
N PRO A 133 -12.64 -6.84 -12.99
CA PRO A 133 -12.57 -8.08 -13.77
C PRO A 133 -11.14 -8.61 -13.95
N ALA A 134 -11.07 -9.93 -13.95
CA ALA A 134 -9.95 -10.71 -14.43
C ALA A 134 -9.57 -10.33 -15.86
N GLY A 135 -8.27 -10.23 -16.13
CA GLY A 135 -7.68 -10.30 -17.47
C GLY A 135 -8.22 -9.29 -18.49
N ALA A 136 -7.61 -8.11 -18.56
CA ALA A 136 -7.71 -7.27 -19.75
C ALA A 136 -6.31 -6.93 -20.24
N LYS A 137 -5.86 -7.65 -21.28
CA LYS A 137 -4.87 -7.15 -22.23
C LYS A 137 -5.28 -5.74 -22.63
N ALA A 138 -4.39 -4.76 -22.57
CA ALA A 138 -4.67 -3.42 -23.07
C ALA A 138 -4.97 -3.47 -24.58
N PRO A 139 -6.17 -3.11 -25.06
CA PRO A 139 -6.34 -2.63 -26.41
C PRO A 139 -6.22 -1.10 -26.39
N GLY A 140 -5.63 -0.54 -27.44
CA GLY A 140 -5.41 0.90 -27.59
C GLY A 140 -6.67 1.74 -27.71
N TYR A 141 -6.52 2.85 -28.43
CA TYR A 141 -7.47 3.94 -28.71
C TYR A 141 -7.34 5.08 -27.69
N ASP A 142 -6.79 6.25 -28.06
CA ASP A 142 -7.16 7.12 -29.18
C ASP A 142 -8.68 7.42 -29.17
N SER A 143 -9.04 8.69 -29.35
CA SER A 143 -10.42 9.23 -29.31
C SER A 143 -11.13 9.29 -27.94
N TRP A 144 -10.97 10.44 -27.26
CA TRP A 144 -12.11 11.22 -26.73
C TRP A 144 -11.73 12.71 -26.79
N VAL A 145 -11.80 13.29 -27.99
CA VAL A 145 -11.85 14.74 -28.15
C VAL A 145 -13.32 15.09 -28.35
N ASN A 146 -13.96 15.68 -27.33
CA ASN A 146 -14.93 16.77 -27.47
C ASN A 146 -15.48 17.17 -26.08
N ALA A 147 -15.43 18.47 -25.80
CA ALA A 147 -16.01 19.09 -24.60
C ALA A 147 -17.53 19.32 -24.77
N PRO A 148 -18.35 19.20 -23.72
CA PRO A 148 -19.79 19.39 -23.82
C PRO A 148 -20.15 20.88 -23.93
N VAL A 149 -21.14 21.18 -24.77
CA VAL A 149 -21.77 22.51 -24.90
C VAL A 149 -23.07 22.50 -24.09
N PHE A 150 -23.26 23.49 -23.23
CA PHE A 150 -24.51 23.68 -22.50
C PHE A 150 -25.50 24.47 -23.37
N SER A 151 -26.75 24.01 -23.44
CA SER A 151 -27.90 24.72 -24.02
C SER A 151 -28.88 25.13 -22.92
#